data_AF-A0A6V7MAD9-F1
#
_entry.id   AF-A0A6V7MAD9-F1
#
_cell.length_a   1.000
_cell.length_b   1.000
_cell.length_c   1.000
_cell.angle_alpha   90.00
_cell.angle_beta   90.00
_cell.angle_gamma   90.00
#
_symmetry.space_group_name_H-M   'P 1'
#
loop_
_entity.id
_entity.type
_entity.pdbx_description
1 polymer ?
#
loop_
_entity_poly.entity_id
_entity_poly.type
_entity_poly.pdbx_seq_one_letter_code
_entity_poly.pdbx_strand_id
1 'polypeptide(L)'
;YLKLARELSGYGDIVFPHCACDSRKDGHVVAAVGAGAFKLHAAKDDGTLESQVVEFQWKNITRWEVDEEAMAFCFQYTRQDNRPSRWLKVFTPY
;
A
#
# COMPACT_ATOMS: atom_id res chain seq x y z
N TYR A 1 -28.77 6.04 0.63
CA TYR A 1 -27.79 6.08 -0.47
C TYR A 1 -26.35 6.08 0.04
N LEU A 2 -25.90 7.11 0.77
CA LEU A 2 -24.54 7.18 1.35
C LEU A 2 -24.17 6.01 2.27
N LYS A 3 -25.13 5.43 3.00
CA LYS A 3 -24.89 4.28 3.88
C LYS A 3 -24.44 3.02 3.11
N LEU A 4 -25.04 2.77 1.94
CA LEU A 4 -24.72 1.62 1.09
C LEU A 4 -23.41 1.85 0.32
N ALA A 5 -23.13 3.09 -0.09
CA ALA A 5 -21.84 3.42 -0.72
C ALA A 5 -20.65 3.18 0.22
N ARG A 6 -20.82 3.45 1.53
CA ARG A 6 -19.79 3.18 2.56
C ARG A 6 -19.50 1.69 2.79
N GLU A 7 -20.37 0.80 2.34
CA GLU A 7 -20.17 -0.65 2.45
C GLU A 7 -19.35 -1.19 1.26
N LEU A 8 -19.11 -0.39 0.20
CA LEU A 8 -18.32 -0.79 -0.95
C LEU A 8 -16.82 -0.75 -0.64
N SER A 9 -16.11 -1.81 -1.03
CA SER A 9 -14.66 -1.90 -0.93
C SER A 9 -13.99 -0.79 -1.75
N GLY A 10 -13.20 0.07 -1.09
CA GLY A 10 -12.51 1.19 -1.73
C GLY A 10 -13.26 2.53 -1.67
N TYR A 11 -14.49 2.56 -1.14
CA TYR A 11 -15.22 3.81 -0.98
C TYR A 11 -14.55 4.70 0.08
N GLY A 12 -14.03 5.85 -0.38
CA GLY A 12 -13.26 6.77 0.47
C GLY A 12 -11.75 6.51 0.47
N ASP A 13 -11.26 5.57 -0.34
CA ASP A 13 -9.83 5.35 -0.53
C ASP A 13 -9.28 6.26 -1.64
N ILE A 14 -8.13 6.89 -1.40
CA ILE A 14 -7.38 7.64 -2.39
C ILE A 14 -6.43 6.67 -3.09
N VAL A 15 -6.62 6.45 -4.39
CA VAL A 15 -5.83 5.51 -5.18
C VAL A 15 -4.75 6.26 -5.97
N PHE A 16 -3.51 5.81 -5.84
CA PHE A 16 -2.35 6.34 -6.55
C PHE A 16 -2.07 5.54 -7.83
N PRO A 17 -1.35 6.12 -8.81
CA PRO A 17 -0.93 5.38 -9.99
C PRO A 17 -0.09 4.15 -9.65
N HIS A 18 0.02 3.23 -10.62
CA HIS A 18 0.89 2.08 -10.49
C HIS A 18 2.34 2.52 -10.22
N CYS A 19 3.03 1.80 -9.36
CA CYS A 19 4.40 2.07 -8.95
C CYS A 19 5.15 0.78 -8.64
N ALA A 20 6.47 0.83 -8.65
CA ALA A 20 7.30 -0.31 -8.26
C ALA A 20 7.36 -0.42 -6.73
N CYS A 21 7.59 -1.63 -6.22
CA CYS A 21 7.65 -1.93 -4.79
C CYS A 21 8.69 -3.02 -4.49
N ASP A 22 9.41 -2.86 -3.38
CA ASP A 22 10.42 -3.82 -2.92
C ASP A 22 9.84 -5.09 -2.26
N SER A 23 8.51 -5.26 -2.26
CA SER A 23 7.90 -6.40 -1.58
C SER A 23 8.26 -7.73 -2.25
N ARG A 24 8.56 -7.73 -3.56
CA ARG A 24 9.01 -8.87 -4.37
C ARG A 24 10.06 -8.38 -5.38
N LYS A 25 10.81 -9.31 -5.97
CA LYS A 25 11.69 -9.01 -7.11
C LYS A 25 10.80 -8.55 -8.28
N ASP A 26 10.98 -7.30 -8.72
CA ASP A 26 10.17 -6.63 -9.75
C ASP A 26 8.66 -6.56 -9.45
N GLY A 27 8.30 -6.35 -8.17
CA GLY A 27 6.91 -6.20 -7.77
C GLY A 27 6.35 -4.83 -8.15
N HIS A 28 5.21 -4.79 -8.85
CA HIS A 28 4.45 -3.56 -9.05
C HIS A 28 3.22 -3.56 -8.16
N VAL A 29 2.82 -2.37 -7.71
CA VAL A 29 1.64 -2.18 -6.87
C VAL A 29 0.89 -0.91 -7.23
N VAL A 30 -0.40 -0.90 -6.94
CA VAL A 30 -1.25 0.28 -6.90
C VAL A 30 -1.54 0.56 -5.43
N ALA A 31 -1.06 1.69 -4.93
CA ALA A 31 -1.25 2.08 -3.54
C ALA A 31 -2.62 2.75 -3.37
N ALA A 32 -3.33 2.39 -2.30
CA ALA A 32 -4.61 2.99 -1.95
C ALA A 32 -4.61 3.37 -0.46
N VAL A 33 -4.86 4.64 -0.18
CA VAL A 33 -4.90 5.20 1.18
C VAL A 33 -6.35 5.38 1.58
N GLY A 34 -6.83 4.50 2.46
CA GLY A 34 -8.16 4.57 3.05
C GLY A 34 -8.14 5.05 4.49
N ALA A 35 -9.28 5.58 4.97
CA ALA A 35 -9.42 5.93 6.39
C ALA A 35 -9.25 4.71 7.32
N GLY A 36 -9.63 3.51 6.87
CA GLY A 36 -9.51 2.27 7.65
C GLY A 36 -8.12 1.63 7.59
N ALA A 37 -7.49 1.67 6.42
CA ALA A 37 -6.22 0.99 6.19
C ALA A 37 -5.49 1.55 4.96
N PHE A 38 -4.19 1.32 4.91
CA PHE A 38 -3.36 1.46 3.72
C PHE A 38 -3.33 0.14 2.95
N LYS A 39 -3.56 0.15 1.65
CA LYS A 39 -3.64 -1.06 0.82
C LYS A 39 -2.65 -0.99 -0.33
N LEU A 40 -2.00 -2.12 -0.62
CA LEU A 40 -1.20 -2.31 -1.81
C LEU A 40 -1.84 -3.41 -2.65
N HIS A 41 -2.38 -3.03 -3.80
CA HIS A 41 -2.90 -3.98 -4.77
C HIS A 41 -1.73 -4.40 -5.67
N ALA A 42 -1.40 -5.69 -5.70
CA ALA A 42 -0.39 -6.18 -6.62
C ALA A 42 -0.82 -5.87 -8.07
N ALA A 43 0.13 -5.43 -8.87
CA ALA A 43 -0.04 -5.14 -10.27
C ALA A 43 1.13 -5.74 -11.04
N LYS A 44 0.93 -5.91 -12.34
CA LYS A 44 2.00 -6.20 -13.29
C LYS A 44 2.75 -4.93 -13.67
N ASP A 45 3.87 -5.11 -14.35
CA ASP A 45 4.67 -4.05 -14.97
C ASP A 45 3.87 -3.19 -15.97
N ASP A 46 2.88 -3.77 -16.65
CA ASP A 46 1.94 -3.07 -17.52
C ASP A 46 0.81 -2.31 -16.79
N GLY A 47 0.76 -2.38 -15.45
CA GLY A 47 -0.27 -1.76 -14.61
C GLY A 47 -1.54 -2.59 -14.45
N THR A 48 -1.63 -3.79 -15.03
CA THR A 48 -2.76 -4.70 -14.84
C THR A 48 -2.80 -5.19 -13.39
N LEU A 49 -3.93 -5.00 -12.72
CA LEU A 49 -4.14 -5.46 -11.34
C LEU A 49 -4.14 -6.99 -11.24
N GLU A 50 -3.48 -7.51 -10.22
CA GLU A 50 -3.52 -8.91 -9.83
C GLU A 50 -4.52 -9.12 -8.68
N SER A 51 -4.88 -10.37 -8.39
CA SER A 51 -5.85 -10.69 -7.33
C SER A 51 -5.34 -10.45 -5.91
N GLN A 52 -4.03 -10.23 -5.74
CA GLN A 52 -3.43 -10.10 -4.42
C GLN A 52 -3.51 -8.65 -3.91
N VAL A 53 -4.27 -8.44 -2.83
CA VAL A 53 -4.28 -7.18 -2.07
C VAL A 53 -3.63 -7.42 -0.71
N VAL A 54 -2.67 -6.57 -0.35
CA VAL A 54 -2.09 -6.54 0.99
C VAL A 54 -2.65 -5.32 1.72
N GLU A 55 -3.34 -5.56 2.84
CA GLU A 55 -3.93 -4.52 3.66
C GLU A 55 -3.11 -4.31 4.94
N PHE A 56 -2.70 -3.07 5.17
CA PHE A 56 -1.97 -2.60 6.32
C PHE A 56 -2.88 -1.74 7.18
N GLN A 57 -3.30 -2.29 8.31
CA GLN A 57 -4.01 -1.51 9.33
C GLN A 57 -3.08 -0.41 9.84
N TRP A 58 -3.59 0.82 10.00
CA TRP A 58 -2.79 1.96 10.43
C TRP A 58 -2.04 1.71 11.75
N LYS A 59 -2.68 1.01 12.69
CA LYS A 59 -2.08 0.59 13.97
C LYS A 59 -0.86 -0.34 13.84
N ASN A 60 -0.70 -1.01 12.70
CA ASN A 60 0.42 -1.92 12.44
C ASN A 60 1.60 -1.19 11.78
N ILE A 61 1.40 0.01 11.23
CA ILE A 61 2.48 0.83 10.67
C ILE A 61 3.14 1.57 11.82
N THR A 62 4.38 1.22 12.13
CA THR A 62 5.09 1.75 13.29
C THR A 62 5.92 2.98 12.98
N ARG A 63 6.44 3.06 11.75
CA ARG A 63 7.29 4.15 11.27
C ARG A 63 7.06 4.33 9.78
N TRP A 64 7.25 5.55 9.30
CA TRP A 64 7.27 5.87 7.89
C TRP A 64 8.26 7.00 7.65
N GLU A 65 8.85 7.01 6.47
CA GLU A 65 9.79 8.01 6.01
C GLU A 65 9.64 8.17 4.49
N VAL A 66 10.02 9.35 4.01
CA VAL A 66 10.11 9.65 2.59
C VAL A 66 11.59 9.76 2.27
N ASP A 67 12.01 9.18 1.15
CA ASP A 67 13.41 9.23 0.70
C ASP A 67 13.86 10.69 0.49
N GLU A 68 15.17 10.97 0.51
CA GLU A 68 15.71 12.34 0.43
C GLU A 68 15.28 13.06 -0.86
N GLU A 69 15.11 12.32 -1.95
CA GLU A 69 14.62 12.82 -3.24
C GLU A 69 13.08 12.78 -3.39
N ALA A 70 12.36 12.35 -2.35
CA ALA A 70 10.91 12.12 -2.37
C ALA A 70 10.42 11.17 -3.49
N MET A 71 11.30 10.28 -3.96
CA MET A 71 11.03 9.30 -5.01
C MET A 71 10.54 7.95 -4.47
N ALA A 72 10.45 7.83 -3.15
CA ALA A 72 9.91 6.64 -2.52
C ALA A 72 9.31 6.93 -1.15
N PHE A 73 8.19 6.25 -0.88
CA PHE A 73 7.57 6.14 0.42
C PHE A 73 7.99 4.84 1.09
N CYS A 74 8.65 4.95 2.23
CA CYS A 74 9.13 3.82 3.02
C CYS A 74 8.29 3.72 4.29
N PHE A 75 7.81 2.53 4.62
CA PHE A 75 7.15 2.31 5.90
C PHE A 75 7.51 0.98 6.53
N GLN A 76 7.55 0.99 7.86
CA GLN A 76 7.78 -0.17 8.68
C GLN A 76 6.46 -0.64 9.26
N TYR A 77 6.17 -1.94 9.12
CA TYR A 77 4.97 -2.53 9.69
C TYR A 77 5.28 -3.78 10.52
N THR A 78 4.46 -4.00 11.56
CA THR A 78 4.47 -5.23 12.34
C THR A 78 3.75 -6.34 11.59
N ARG A 79 4.35 -7.51 11.58
CA ARG A 79 3.75 -8.70 10.96
C ARG A 79 2.92 -9.44 11.99
N GLN A 80 1.77 -9.97 11.56
CA GLN A 80 1.10 -11.04 12.30
C GLN A 80 2.06 -12.25 12.32
N ASP A 81 2.11 -13.00 13.42
CA ASP A 81 3.02 -14.14 13.70
C ASP A 81 4.37 -13.83 14.39
N ASN A 82 4.47 -12.72 15.15
CA ASN A 82 5.66 -12.41 15.97
C ASN A 82 6.98 -12.32 15.17
N ARG A 83 6.88 -12.19 13.84
CA ARG A 83 8.02 -11.97 12.95
C ARG A 83 8.52 -10.53 13.15
N PRO A 84 9.83 -10.27 12.96
CA PRO A 84 10.36 -8.92 13.08
C PRO A 84 9.64 -7.98 12.11
N SER A 85 9.48 -6.73 12.55
CA SER A 85 8.92 -5.67 11.73
C SER A 85 9.69 -5.54 10.42
N ARG A 86 8.98 -5.40 9.31
CA ARG A 86 9.56 -5.32 7.98
C ARG A 86 9.40 -3.91 7.43
N TRP A 87 10.45 -3.42 6.79
CA TRP A 87 10.38 -2.23 5.94
C TRP A 87 9.89 -2.61 4.54
N LEU A 88 9.05 -1.75 4.00
CA LEU A 88 8.57 -1.82 2.62
C LEU A 88 8.74 -0.45 1.98
N LYS A 89 9.29 -0.45 0.78
CA LYS A 89 9.57 0.72 -0.04
C LYS A 89 8.67 0.70 -1.27
N VAL A 90 7.90 1.77 -1.43
CA VAL A 90 7.05 2.04 -2.59
C VAL A 90 7.70 3.17 -3.37
N PHE A 91 8.12 2.89 -4.60
CA PHE A 91 8.82 3.85 -5.45
C PHE A 91 7.80 4.71 -6.20
N THR A 92 7.41 5.81 -5.58
CA THR A 92 6.40 6.74 -6.08
C THR A 92 6.95 8.18 -6.00
N PRO A 93 6.74 9.02 -7.04
CA PRO A 93 7.03 10.44 -6.99
C PRO A 93 5.91 11.28 -6.36
N TYR A 94 4.80 10.63 -5.95
CA TYR A 94 3.62 11.22 -5.31
C TYR A 94 3.62 10.96 -3.81
#